data_AF-A0A432UIC2-F1
#
_entry.id   AF-A0A432UIC2-F1
#
_cell.length_a   1.000
_cell.length_b   1.000
_cell.length_c   1.000
_cell.angle_alpha   90.00
_cell.angle_beta   90.00
_cell.angle_gamma   90.00
#
_symmetry.space_group_name_H-M   'P 1'
#
loop_
_entity.id
_entity.type
_entity.pdbx_description
1 polymer ?
#
loop_
_entity_poly.entity_id
_entity_poly.type
_entity_poly.pdbx_seq_one_letter_code
_entity_poly.pdbx_strand_id
1 'polypeptide(L)'
;DLPKVACTLRPRTLSDLYHLSRVAPELLTQDRLLWVLSARNPDGGFGFFPGTTSFLENTYFAVRLWERVRRPFPEPEKTRFFVERCFRKGGFARAPGGIPFLETTFYGVYLEKHLGGEV
;
A
#
# COMPACT_ATOMS: atom_id res chain seq x y z
N ASP A 1 13.19 -12.35 -24.69
CA ASP A 1 12.70 -10.98 -24.49
C ASP A 1 11.81 -10.85 -23.26
N LEU A 2 12.40 -10.51 -22.11
CA LEU A 2 11.66 -10.07 -20.92
C LEU A 2 10.67 -8.92 -21.20
N PRO A 3 10.96 -7.93 -22.09
CA PRO A 3 10.01 -6.86 -22.42
C PRO A 3 8.69 -7.36 -23.01
N LYS A 4 8.71 -8.45 -23.80
CA LYS A 4 7.50 -9.03 -24.41
C LYS A 4 6.64 -9.77 -23.37
N VAL A 5 7.26 -10.34 -22.34
CA VAL A 5 6.57 -11.04 -21.25
C VAL A 5 5.93 -10.04 -20.28
N ALA A 6 6.56 -8.90 -20.00
CA ALA A 6 5.96 -7.88 -19.14
C ALA A 6 4.67 -7.29 -19.73
N CYS A 7 4.55 -7.20 -21.06
CA CYS A 7 3.31 -6.80 -21.73
C CYS A 7 2.13 -7.76 -21.49
N THR A 8 2.37 -9.03 -21.10
CA THR A 8 1.29 -9.99 -20.82
C THR A 8 0.91 -10.07 -19.34
N LEU A 9 1.74 -9.53 -18.45
CA LEU A 9 1.46 -9.51 -17.02
C LEU A 9 0.33 -8.53 -16.70
N ARG A 10 -0.71 -9.05 -16.03
CA ARG A 10 -1.88 -8.27 -15.57
C ARG A 10 -1.99 -8.35 -14.04
N PRO A 11 -1.29 -7.48 -13.30
CA PRO A 11 -1.49 -7.36 -11.87
C PRO A 11 -2.97 -7.05 -11.58
N ARG A 12 -3.62 -7.80 -10.70
CA ARG A 12 -5.03 -7.59 -10.33
C ARG A 12 -5.16 -6.85 -9.01
N THR A 13 -4.14 -6.93 -8.17
CA THR A 13 -4.10 -6.32 -6.85
C THR A 13 -2.88 -5.41 -6.68
N LEU A 14 -2.90 -4.55 -5.67
CA LEU A 14 -1.72 -3.75 -5.27
C LEU A 14 -0.52 -4.66 -4.95
N SER A 15 -0.78 -5.78 -4.28
CA SER A 15 0.24 -6.79 -3.95
C SER A 15 0.84 -7.42 -5.22
N ASP A 16 -0.01 -7.82 -6.19
CA ASP A 16 0.47 -8.35 -7.47
C ASP A 16 1.39 -7.33 -8.17
N LEU A 17 0.97 -6.07 -8.22
CA LEU A 17 1.74 -5.01 -8.88
C LEU A 17 3.06 -4.80 -8.17
N TYR A 18 3.05 -4.81 -6.83
CA TYR A 18 4.26 -4.74 -6.02
C TYR A 18 5.18 -5.94 -6.28
N HIS A 19 4.70 -7.18 -6.27
CA HIS A 19 5.56 -8.34 -6.46
C HIS A 19 6.09 -8.44 -7.90
N LEU A 20 5.25 -8.22 -8.90
CA LEU A 20 5.64 -8.28 -10.31
C LEU A 20 6.58 -7.14 -10.71
N SER A 21 6.40 -5.94 -10.17
CA SER A 21 7.30 -4.80 -10.46
C SER A 21 8.75 -5.01 -9.99
N ARG A 22 9.01 -6.03 -9.14
CA ARG A 22 10.38 -6.40 -8.75
C ARG A 22 11.19 -7.01 -9.88
N VAL A 23 10.51 -7.68 -10.81
CA VAL A 23 11.13 -8.38 -11.94
C VAL A 23 10.76 -7.76 -13.29
N ALA A 24 9.72 -6.92 -13.32
CA ALA A 24 9.26 -6.15 -14.47
C ALA A 24 8.97 -4.70 -14.04
N PRO A 25 10.00 -3.86 -13.78
CA PRO A 25 9.83 -2.48 -13.31
C PRO A 25 9.08 -1.56 -14.29
N GLU A 26 9.08 -1.87 -15.58
CA GLU A 26 8.27 -1.24 -16.63
C GLU A 26 6.76 -1.32 -16.33
N LEU A 27 6.36 -2.19 -15.39
CA LEU A 27 4.99 -2.24 -14.94
C LEU A 27 4.57 -1.00 -14.14
N LEU A 28 5.48 -0.17 -13.63
CA LEU A 28 5.16 1.02 -12.81
C LEU A 28 4.91 2.26 -13.67
N THR A 29 3.93 2.17 -14.58
CA THR A 29 3.50 3.29 -15.42
C THR A 29 2.72 4.33 -14.62
N GLN A 30 2.64 5.57 -15.12
CA GLN A 30 1.85 6.64 -14.50
C GLN A 30 0.38 6.22 -14.31
N ASP A 31 -0.23 5.53 -15.27
CA ASP A 31 -1.62 5.06 -15.16
C ASP A 31 -1.81 4.04 -14.04
N ARG A 32 -0.84 3.13 -13.86
CA ARG A 32 -0.88 2.19 -12.74
C ARG A 32 -0.65 2.89 -11.41
N LEU A 33 0.15 3.95 -11.39
CA LEU A 33 0.25 4.77 -10.19
C LEU A 33 -1.09 5.49 -9.90
N LEU A 34 -1.76 6.03 -10.90
CA LEU A 34 -3.10 6.62 -10.69
C LEU A 34 -4.11 5.57 -10.22
N TRP A 35 -4.02 4.33 -10.73
CA TRP A 35 -4.87 3.21 -10.29
C TRP A 35 -4.62 2.79 -8.84
N VAL A 36 -3.38 2.81 -8.36
CA VAL A 36 -3.11 2.53 -6.94
C VAL A 36 -3.71 3.64 -6.07
N LEU A 37 -3.58 4.92 -6.45
CA LEU A 37 -4.20 6.03 -5.70
C LEU A 37 -5.73 5.96 -5.70
N SER A 38 -6.35 5.46 -6.78
CA SER A 38 -7.80 5.24 -6.81
C SER A 38 -8.27 4.08 -5.93
N ALA A 39 -7.34 3.26 -5.41
CA ALA A 39 -7.64 2.28 -4.36
C ALA A 39 -7.63 2.85 -2.94
N ARG A 40 -7.29 4.14 -2.75
CA ARG A 40 -7.43 4.82 -1.46
C ARG A 40 -8.90 5.13 -1.18
N ASN A 41 -9.39 4.70 -0.03
CA ASN A 41 -10.75 4.96 0.43
C ASN A 41 -10.85 6.26 1.24
N PRO A 42 -12.07 6.75 1.53
CA PRO A 42 -12.28 7.97 2.31
C PRO A 42 -11.68 7.95 3.72
N ASP A 43 -11.48 6.77 4.29
CA ASP A 43 -10.84 6.60 5.61
C ASP A 43 -9.31 6.74 5.57
N GLY A 44 -8.72 6.88 4.37
CA GLY A 44 -7.29 7.03 4.13
C GLY A 44 -6.54 5.73 3.85
N GLY A 45 -7.15 4.58 4.15
CA GLY A 45 -6.59 3.26 3.88
C GLY A 45 -6.81 2.83 2.43
N PHE A 46 -6.15 1.75 2.02
CA PHE A 46 -6.24 1.24 0.66
C PHE A 46 -6.96 -0.11 0.60
N GLY A 47 -7.79 -0.27 -0.41
CA GLY A 47 -8.25 -1.57 -0.88
C GLY A 47 -7.16 -2.31 -1.66
N PHE A 48 -7.33 -3.63 -1.86
CA PHE A 48 -6.42 -4.40 -2.71
C PHE A 48 -6.61 -4.08 -4.20
N PHE A 49 -7.75 -3.49 -4.56
CA PHE A 49 -8.02 -2.75 -5.80
C PHE A 49 -9.11 -1.67 -5.55
N PRO A 50 -9.37 -0.74 -6.50
CA PRO A 50 -10.36 0.33 -6.32
C PRO A 50 -11.75 -0.14 -5.91
N GLY A 51 -12.31 0.49 -4.87
CA GLY A 51 -13.65 0.16 -4.35
C GLY A 51 -13.71 -1.04 -3.39
N THR A 52 -12.56 -1.57 -2.94
CA THR A 52 -12.51 -2.63 -1.92
C THR A 52 -12.13 -2.09 -0.55
N THR A 53 -12.42 -2.86 0.50
CA THR A 53 -12.21 -2.48 1.90
C THR A 53 -10.76 -2.12 2.23
N SER A 54 -10.58 -1.06 3.02
CA SER A 54 -9.27 -0.65 3.55
C SER A 54 -8.69 -1.69 4.50
N PHE A 55 -7.48 -2.17 4.21
CA PHE A 55 -6.68 -2.95 5.14
C PHE A 55 -5.20 -2.54 5.15
N LEU A 56 -4.54 -2.75 6.29
CA LEU A 56 -3.16 -2.33 6.53
C LEU A 56 -2.17 -2.89 5.51
N GLU A 57 -2.31 -4.17 5.12
CA GLU A 57 -1.43 -4.80 4.13
C GLU A 57 -1.56 -4.16 2.74
N ASN A 58 -2.76 -3.72 2.36
CA ASN A 58 -2.99 -3.05 1.09
C ASN A 58 -2.41 -1.64 1.11
N THR A 59 -2.63 -0.91 2.22
CA THR A 59 -2.01 0.39 2.48
C THR A 59 -0.49 0.30 2.43
N TYR A 60 0.08 -0.74 3.02
CA TYR A 60 1.50 -1.04 2.93
C TYR A 60 1.96 -1.19 1.48
N PHE A 61 1.33 -2.04 0.67
CA PHE A 61 1.72 -2.19 -0.73
C PHE A 61 1.58 -0.89 -1.55
N ALA A 62 0.55 -0.08 -1.28
CA ALA A 62 0.39 1.23 -1.91
C ALA A 62 1.59 2.14 -1.65
N VAL A 63 2.02 2.29 -0.38
CA VAL A 63 3.17 3.12 -0.03
C VAL A 63 4.47 2.55 -0.60
N ARG A 64 4.66 1.23 -0.52
CA ARG A 64 5.84 0.55 -1.09
C ARG A 64 6.00 0.74 -2.59
N LEU A 65 4.90 0.83 -3.34
CA LEU A 65 4.93 1.11 -4.78
C LEU A 65 5.45 2.52 -5.09
N TRP A 66 5.20 3.50 -4.20
CA TRP A 66 5.62 4.90 -4.38
C TRP A 66 7.11 5.07 -4.08
N GLU A 67 7.57 4.39 -3.06
CA GLU A 67 9.00 4.28 -2.76
C GLU A 67 9.78 3.67 -3.93
N ARG A 68 9.21 2.65 -4.59
CA ARG A 68 9.86 2.02 -5.76
C ARG A 68 10.10 2.99 -6.90
N VAL A 69 9.15 3.88 -7.15
CA VAL A 69 9.31 4.93 -8.17
C VAL A 69 10.07 6.16 -7.65
N ARG A 70 10.54 6.12 -6.39
CA ARG A 70 11.32 7.18 -5.73
C ARG A 70 10.63 8.54 -5.78
N ARG A 71 9.31 8.56 -5.62
CA ARG A 71 8.51 9.78 -5.58
C ARG A 71 7.88 9.97 -4.20
N PRO A 72 7.65 11.23 -3.76
CA PRO A 72 6.88 11.49 -2.56
C PRO A 72 5.50 10.83 -2.63
N PHE A 73 5.06 10.25 -1.52
CA PHE A 73 3.71 9.71 -1.41
C PHE A 73 2.67 10.85 -1.32
N PRO A 74 1.60 10.87 -2.15
CA PRO A 74 0.59 11.92 -2.13
C PRO A 74 -0.26 11.89 -0.88
N GLU A 75 -0.41 13.05 -0.23
CA GLU A 75 -1.26 13.27 0.96
C GLU A 75 -1.00 12.20 2.06
N PRO A 76 0.26 12.04 2.50
CA PRO A 76 0.64 10.98 3.44
C PRO A 76 -0.11 11.08 4.78
N GLU A 77 -0.52 12.27 5.19
CA GLU A 77 -1.33 12.53 6.37
C GLU A 77 -2.69 11.81 6.34
N LYS A 78 -3.34 11.72 5.17
CA LYS A 78 -4.62 10.98 5.03
C LYS A 78 -4.42 9.50 5.29
N THR A 79 -3.35 8.95 4.74
CA THR A 79 -3.05 7.53 4.92
C THR A 79 -2.54 7.23 6.32
N ARG A 80 -1.78 8.15 6.93
CA ARG A 80 -1.36 8.01 8.33
C ARG A 80 -2.56 7.96 9.28
N PHE A 81 -3.57 8.81 9.06
CA PHE A 81 -4.80 8.79 9.86
C PHE A 81 -5.47 7.41 9.90
N PHE A 82 -5.46 6.66 8.79
CA PHE A 82 -5.94 5.28 8.78
C PHE A 82 -5.06 4.35 9.63
N VAL A 83 -3.74 4.47 9.51
CA VAL A 83 -2.75 3.62 10.18
C VAL A 83 -2.79 3.81 11.69
N GLU A 84 -2.86 5.05 12.16
CA GLU A 84 -2.98 5.39 13.59
C GLU A 84 -4.23 4.75 14.21
N ARG A 85 -5.35 4.74 13.48
CA ARG A 85 -6.61 4.10 13.94
C ARG A 85 -6.55 2.58 13.97
N CYS A 86 -5.55 1.98 13.31
CA CYS A 86 -5.31 0.55 13.38
C CYS A 86 -4.43 0.15 14.57
N PHE A 87 -3.79 1.10 15.26
CA PHE A 87 -3.02 0.82 16.47
C PHE A 87 -3.93 0.40 17.63
N ARG A 88 -3.59 -0.70 18.29
CA ARG A 88 -4.33 -1.23 19.44
C ARG A 88 -3.46 -2.11 20.31
N LYS A 89 -3.52 -1.94 21.63
CA LYS A 89 -2.88 -2.83 22.62
C LYS A 89 -1.40 -3.15 22.29
N GLY A 90 -0.63 -2.16 21.82
CA GLY A 90 0.80 -2.31 21.54
C GLY A 90 1.16 -2.89 20.16
N GLY A 91 0.20 -3.11 19.28
CA GLY A 91 0.46 -3.50 17.89
C GLY A 91 -0.54 -2.87 16.93
N PHE A 92 -0.48 -3.24 15.66
CA PHE A 92 -1.44 -2.77 14.65
C PHE A 92 -2.33 -3.91 14.17
N ALA A 93 -3.62 -3.64 14.03
CA ALA A 93 -4.60 -4.55 13.40
C ALA A 93 -4.71 -4.30 11.90
N ARG A 94 -5.39 -5.19 11.16
CA ARG A 94 -5.67 -5.01 9.72
C ARG A 94 -6.55 -3.80 9.42
N ALA A 95 -7.49 -3.50 10.32
CA ALA A 95 -8.44 -2.40 10.22
C ALA A 95 -8.75 -1.84 11.61
N PRO A 96 -9.28 -0.60 11.71
CA PRO A 96 -9.67 -0.02 12.99
C PRO A 96 -10.61 -0.93 13.79
N GLY A 97 -10.30 -1.11 15.08
CA GLY A 97 -11.08 -1.99 15.96
C GLY A 97 -10.79 -3.50 15.82
N GLY A 98 -9.87 -3.91 14.94
CA GLY A 98 -9.44 -5.30 14.83
C GLY A 98 -8.52 -5.78 15.97
N ILE A 99 -7.95 -6.98 15.76
CA ILE A 99 -6.94 -7.60 16.63
C ILE A 99 -5.56 -7.42 15.98
N PRO A 100 -4.53 -7.00 16.74
CA PRO A 100 -3.16 -6.94 16.23
C PRO A 100 -2.56 -8.32 15.96
N PHE A 101 -1.82 -8.43 14.86
CA PHE A 101 -0.97 -9.56 14.53
C PHE A 101 0.47 -9.10 14.31
N LEU A 102 1.43 -10.02 14.33
CA LEU A 102 2.85 -9.69 14.09
C LEU A 102 3.03 -9.05 12.70
N GLU A 103 2.44 -9.64 11.67
CA GLU A 103 2.52 -9.15 10.29
C GLU A 103 1.95 -7.74 10.14
N THR A 104 0.75 -7.50 10.68
CA THR A 104 0.12 -6.17 10.61
C THR A 104 0.84 -5.15 11.47
N THR A 105 1.42 -5.58 12.60
CA THR A 105 2.27 -4.70 13.41
C THR A 105 3.51 -4.27 12.63
N PHE A 106 4.14 -5.18 11.89
CA PHE A 106 5.23 -4.83 10.98
C PHE A 106 4.78 -3.81 9.91
N TYR A 107 3.63 -4.03 9.27
CA TYR A 107 3.10 -3.08 8.28
C TYR A 107 2.82 -1.71 8.89
N GLY A 108 2.22 -1.65 10.08
CA GLY A 108 1.89 -0.40 10.76
C GLY A 108 3.13 0.41 11.14
N VAL A 109 4.11 -0.23 11.79
CA VAL A 109 5.39 0.43 12.13
C VAL A 109 6.12 0.94 10.89
N TYR A 110 6.12 0.14 9.82
CA TYR A 110 6.70 0.56 8.54
C TYR A 110 5.99 1.81 8.00
N LEU A 111 4.66 1.78 7.98
CA LEU A 111 3.85 2.86 7.44
C LEU A 111 4.01 4.15 8.26
N GLU A 112 3.99 4.09 9.59
CA GLU A 112 4.25 5.26 10.45
C GLU A 112 5.58 5.91 10.07
N LYS A 113 6.67 5.13 10.02
CA LYS A 113 8.00 5.64 9.67
C LYS A 113 8.04 6.34 8.30
N HIS A 114 7.37 5.79 7.29
CA HIS A 114 7.47 6.28 5.90
C HIS A 114 6.40 7.32 5.55
N LEU A 115 5.35 7.45 6.36
CA LEU A 115 4.35 8.49 6.23
C LEU A 115 4.64 9.70 7.12
N GLY A 116 5.71 9.64 7.94
CA GLY A 116 6.24 10.72 8.80
C GLY A 116 5.69 10.73 10.24
N GLY A 117 5.13 9.61 10.69
CA GLY A 117 4.65 9.38 12.05
C GLY A 117 5.78 9.19 13.05
N GLU A 118 5.42 9.20 14.33
CA GLU A 118 6.33 8.89 15.44
C GLU A 118 6.31 7.38 15.69
N VAL A 119 7.49 6.75 15.74
CA VAL A 119 7.69 5.32 16.01
C VAL A 119 8.34 5.14 17.36
#